data_AF-A0A6B3FC40-F1
#
_entry.id   AF-A0A6B3FC40-F1
#
_cell.length_a   1.000
_cell.length_b   1.000
_cell.length_c   1.000
_cell.angle_alpha   90.00
_cell.angle_beta   90.00
_cell.angle_gamma   90.00
#
_symmetry.space_group_name_H-M   'P 1'
#
loop_
_entity.id
_entity.type
_entity.pdbx_description
1 polymer ?
#
loop_
_entity_poly.entity_id
_entity_poly.type
_entity_poly.pdbx_seq_one_letter_code
_entity_poly.pdbx_strand_id
1 'polypeptide(L)'
;MRLAHIDGRLVIKAPQGYLDVAAESQGRFGPDPQAVLADWESFADWARGYLASPGAGTATPVATGADAVWGSPVGRPAQIFAVGLNYRDHIA
;
A
#
# COMPACT_ATOMS: atom_id res chain seq x y z
N MET A 1 1.34 9.40 3.15
CA MET A 1 1.59 8.19 2.34
C MET A 1 0.28 7.45 2.12
N ARG A 2 0.06 6.84 0.94
CA ARG A 2 -1.09 5.96 0.67
C ARG A 2 -0.59 4.68 0.01
N LEU A 3 -1.14 3.54 0.42
CA LEU A 3 -0.80 2.21 -0.08
C LEU A 3 -2.02 1.61 -0.79
N ALA A 4 -1.75 0.75 -1.77
CA ALA A 4 -2.76 -0.12 -2.34
C ALA A 4 -2.19 -1.50 -2.62
N HIS A 5 -3.10 -2.43 -2.89
CA HIS A 5 -2.80 -3.77 -3.34
C HIS A 5 -3.40 -3.90 -4.75
N ILE A 6 -2.56 -3.94 -5.77
CA ILE A 6 -2.98 -3.99 -7.17
C ILE A 6 -2.29 -5.18 -7.82
N ASP A 7 -3.06 -6.05 -8.47
CA ASP A 7 -2.59 -7.23 -9.20
C ASP A 7 -1.64 -8.13 -8.38
N GLY A 8 -1.94 -8.31 -7.08
CA GLY A 8 -1.13 -9.12 -6.19
C GLY A 8 0.08 -8.41 -5.57
N ARG A 9 0.25 -7.10 -5.81
CA ARG A 9 1.46 -6.35 -5.48
C ARG A 9 1.17 -5.13 -4.61
N LEU A 10 2.09 -4.86 -3.67
CA LEU A 10 2.13 -3.66 -2.87
C LEU A 10 2.58 -2.49 -3.73
N VAL A 11 1.76 -1.43 -3.74
CA VAL A 11 2.05 -0.20 -4.45
C VAL A 11 1.87 1.02 -3.56
N ILE A 12 2.64 2.07 -3.83
CA ILE A 12 2.57 3.36 -3.12
C ILE A 12 2.06 4.45 -4.08
N LYS A 13 1.18 5.33 -3.59
CA LYS A 13 0.69 6.47 -4.40
C LYS A 13 1.77 7.55 -4.52
N ALA A 14 2.12 7.89 -5.75
CA ALA A 14 2.90 9.06 -6.15
C ALA A 14 2.01 10.05 -6.96
N PRO A 15 2.46 11.28 -7.29
CA PRO A 15 1.64 12.23 -8.05
C PRO A 15 1.14 11.65 -9.39
N GLN A 16 2.01 10.96 -10.13
CA GLN A 16 1.72 10.45 -11.48
C GLN A 16 0.96 9.10 -11.49
N GLY A 17 0.81 8.43 -10.34
CA GLY A 17 0.16 7.11 -10.32
C GLY A 17 0.50 6.29 -9.10
N TYR A 18 0.40 4.97 -9.21
CA TYR A 18 0.86 4.03 -8.20
C TYR A 18 2.17 3.39 -8.66
N LEU A 19 3.15 3.32 -7.76
CA LEU A 19 4.47 2.78 -8.06
C LEU A 19 4.65 1.44 -7.35
N ASP A 20 5.27 0.49 -8.03
CA ASP A 20 5.55 -0.84 -7.51
C ASP A 20 6.63 -0.79 -6.43
N VAL A 21 6.29 -1.14 -5.19
CA VAL A 21 7.23 -1.06 -4.07
C VAL A 21 8.41 -2.01 -4.24
N ALA A 22 8.20 -3.23 -4.76
CA ALA A 22 9.28 -4.20 -4.90
C ALA A 22 10.27 -3.78 -5.98
N ALA A 23 9.79 -3.20 -7.08
CA ALA A 23 10.67 -2.64 -8.11
C ALA A 23 11.49 -1.46 -7.58
N GLU A 24 10.81 -0.49 -6.97
CA GLU A 24 11.43 0.78 -6.57
C GLU A 24 12.32 0.65 -5.32
N SER A 25 12.05 -0.35 -4.48
CA SER A 25 12.89 -0.69 -3.32
C SER A 25 14.02 -1.67 -3.64
N GLN A 26 14.20 -2.03 -4.91
CA GLN A 26 15.16 -3.05 -5.36
C GLN A 26 15.00 -4.38 -4.60
N GLY A 27 13.74 -4.79 -4.38
CA GLY A 27 13.39 -6.03 -3.69
C GLY A 27 13.49 -5.98 -2.17
N ARG A 28 13.79 -4.83 -1.56
CA ARG A 28 13.83 -4.70 -0.08
C ARG A 28 12.46 -4.89 0.57
N PHE A 29 11.38 -4.48 -0.10
CA PHE A 29 10.01 -4.55 0.41
C PHE A 29 9.05 -5.17 -0.62
N GLY A 30 8.00 -5.84 -0.16
CA GLY A 30 7.00 -6.46 -1.03
C GLY A 30 7.50 -7.74 -1.72
N PRO A 31 6.83 -8.20 -2.79
CA PRO A 31 5.63 -7.62 -3.39
C PRO A 31 4.37 -7.79 -2.53
N ASP A 32 4.41 -8.64 -1.50
CA ASP A 32 3.27 -8.85 -0.61
C ASP A 32 2.98 -7.62 0.28
N PRO A 33 1.76 -7.02 0.22
CA PRO A 33 1.38 -5.91 1.08
C PRO A 33 1.41 -6.23 2.58
N GLN A 34 1.21 -7.49 2.96
CA GLN A 34 1.22 -7.89 4.36
C GLN A 34 2.63 -7.84 4.95
N ALA A 35 3.67 -8.07 4.14
CA ALA A 35 5.05 -8.21 4.60
C ALA A 35 5.60 -6.93 5.24
N VAL A 36 5.22 -5.75 4.71
CA VAL A 36 5.70 -4.46 5.24
C VAL A 36 5.07 -4.08 6.58
N LEU A 37 3.99 -4.75 6.99
CA LEU A 37 3.36 -4.50 8.28
C LEU A 37 4.14 -5.11 9.44
N ALA A 38 5.04 -6.08 9.17
CA ALA A 38 5.89 -6.69 10.18
C ALA A 38 7.06 -5.78 10.62
N ASP A 39 7.56 -4.94 9.71
CA ASP A 39 8.57 -3.90 9.98
C ASP A 39 8.14 -2.58 9.33
N TRP A 40 7.09 -2.01 9.93
CA TRP A 40 6.43 -0.82 9.39
C TRP A 40 7.34 0.42 9.41
N GLU A 41 8.17 0.57 10.44
CA GLU A 41 9.02 1.75 10.60
C GLU A 41 10.07 1.83 9.49
N SER A 42 10.78 0.72 9.24
CA SER A 42 11.75 0.59 8.15
C SER A 42 11.13 0.88 6.78
N PHE A 43 9.92 0.36 6.54
CA PHE A 43 9.19 0.62 5.31
C PHE A 43 8.74 2.07 5.18
N ALA A 44 8.15 2.64 6.24
CA ALA A 44 7.64 4.01 6.23
C ALA A 44 8.75 5.04 6.02
N ASP A 45 9.92 4.81 6.61
CA ASP A 45 11.09 5.67 6.44
C ASP A 45 11.65 5.61 5.03
N TRP A 46 11.80 4.41 4.48
CA TRP A 46 12.17 4.24 3.06
C TRP A 46 11.17 4.94 2.14
N ALA A 47 9.87 4.69 2.32
CA ALA A 47 8.84 5.22 1.43
C ALA A 47 8.78 6.76 1.48
N ARG A 48 8.97 7.36 2.65
CA ARG A 48 9.04 8.83 2.82
C ARG A 48 10.24 9.41 2.05
N GLY A 49 11.42 8.79 2.19
CA GLY A 49 12.62 9.20 1.47
C GLY A 49 12.49 9.03 -0.04
N TYR A 50 11.99 7.87 -0.48
CA TYR A 50 11.80 7.55 -1.89
C TYR A 50 10.79 8.51 -2.57
N LEU A 51 9.63 8.75 -1.96
CA LEU A 51 8.60 9.66 -2.52
C LEU A 51 9.06 11.12 -2.60
N ALA A 52 10.07 11.52 -1.82
CA ALA A 52 10.71 12.84 -1.92
C ALA A 52 11.87 12.89 -2.92
N SER A 53 12.28 11.74 -3.46
CA SER A 53 13.42 11.63 -4.38
C SER A 53 13.00 11.86 -5.84
N PRO A 54 13.94 12.24 -6.73
CA PRO A 54 13.68 12.27 -8.17
C PRO A 54 13.26 10.92 -8.76
N GLY A 55 13.70 9.81 -8.15
CA GLY A 55 13.37 8.45 -8.61
C GLY A 55 11.86 8.20 -8.65
N ALA A 56 11.15 8.69 -7.63
CA ALA A 56 9.69 8.62 -7.59
C ALA A 56 9.02 9.43 -8.69
N GLY A 57 9.66 10.44 -9.29
CA GLY A 57 9.11 11.19 -10.42
C GLY A 57 9.34 10.53 -11.78
N THR A 58 10.35 9.68 -11.89
CA THR A 58 10.73 8.98 -13.14
C THR A 58 10.22 7.54 -13.20
N ALA A 59 9.78 6.99 -12.08
CA ALA A 59 9.23 5.63 -12.00
C ALA A 59 7.97 5.48 -12.85
N THR A 60 7.87 4.32 -13.51
CA THR A 60 6.72 3.99 -14.36
C THR A 60 5.56 3.52 -13.49
N PRO A 61 4.38 4.17 -13.55
CA PRO A 61 3.22 3.71 -12.79
C PRO A 61 2.73 2.35 -13.23
N VAL A 62 2.24 1.57 -12.27
CA VAL A 62 1.46 0.36 -12.57
C VAL A 62 0.12 0.73 -13.21
N ALA A 63 -0.41 -0.18 -14.03
CA ALA A 63 -1.73 0.00 -14.64
C ALA A 63 -2.83 0.01 -13.56
N THR A 64 -3.81 0.91 -13.71
CA THR A 64 -4.97 1.01 -12.83
C THR A 64 -6.29 1.05 -13.61
N GLY A 65 -6.27 0.49 -14.83
CA GLY A 65 -7.42 0.48 -15.74
C GLY A 65 -8.46 -0.58 -15.35
N ALA A 66 -9.42 -0.82 -16.26
CA ALA A 66 -10.54 -1.74 -16.03
C ALA A 66 -10.11 -3.19 -15.73
N ASP A 67 -8.97 -3.61 -16.26
CA ASP A 67 -8.43 -4.97 -16.06
C ASP A 67 -7.62 -5.12 -14.76
N ALA A 68 -7.34 -4.03 -14.06
CA ALA A 68 -6.56 -4.06 -12.82
C ALA A 68 -7.40 -4.59 -11.65
N VAL A 69 -6.84 -5.55 -10.91
CA VAL A 69 -7.49 -6.15 -9.74
C VAL A 69 -7.04 -5.44 -8.47
N TRP A 70 -7.98 -4.75 -7.83
CA TRP A 70 -7.76 -4.08 -6.55
C TRP A 70 -8.06 -5.05 -5.40
N GLY A 71 -7.00 -5.44 -4.68
CA GLY A 71 -7.09 -6.30 -3.51
C GLY A 71 -7.32 -5.52 -2.21
N SER A 72 -7.57 -6.26 -1.13
CA SER A 72 -7.52 -5.68 0.21
C SER A 72 -6.11 -5.17 0.51
N PRO A 73 -5.94 -3.94 1.03
CA PRO A 73 -4.63 -3.43 1.46
C PRO A 73 -4.05 -4.24 2.63
N VAL A 74 -4.90 -4.93 3.40
CA VAL A 74 -4.51 -5.88 4.45
C VAL A 74 -5.19 -7.21 4.16
N GLY A 75 -4.48 -8.11 3.50
CA GLY A 75 -5.05 -9.36 2.97
C GLY A 75 -5.12 -10.50 3.99
N ARG A 76 -4.21 -10.54 4.97
CA ARG A 76 -4.08 -11.64 5.95
C ARG A 76 -3.79 -11.09 7.35
N PRO A 77 -4.74 -10.35 7.97
CA PRO A 77 -4.55 -9.85 9.32
C PRO A 77 -4.45 -11.00 10.32
N ALA A 78 -3.56 -10.89 11.31
CA ALA A 78 -3.40 -11.91 12.35
C ALA A 78 -4.62 -11.98 13.29
N GLN A 79 -5.32 -10.86 13.47
CA GLN A 79 -6.54 -10.73 14.26
C GLN A 79 -7.48 -9.71 13.59
N ILE A 80 -8.78 -9.94 13.66
CA ILE A 80 -9.82 -9.04 13.14
C ILE A 80 -10.73 -8.66 14.31
N PHE A 81 -10.87 -7.36 14.55
CA PHE A 81 -11.79 -6.81 15.54
C PHE A 81 -12.92 -6.10 14.81
N ALA A 82 -14.17 -6.51 15.05
CA ALA A 82 -15.36 -5.89 14.49
C ALA A 82 -16.20 -5.30 15.63
N VAL A 83 -16.56 -4.01 15.52
CA VAL A 83 -17.31 -3.29 16.55
C VAL A 83 -18.65 -2.85 15.97
N GLY A 84 -19.74 -3.38 16.53
CA GLY A 84 -21.10 -2.98 16.20
C GLY A 84 -21.58 -1.80 17.04
N LEU A 85 -22.64 -1.13 16.60
CA LEU A 85 -23.31 -0.04 17.35
C LEU A 85 -22.35 1.08 17.83
N ASN A 86 -21.29 1.35 17.07
CA ASN A 86 -20.24 2.30 17.44
C ASN A 86 -20.59 3.77 17.13
N TYR A 87 -21.88 4.08 16.95
CA TYR A 87 -22.41 5.41 16.67
C TYR A 87 -23.76 5.56 17.37
N ARG A 88 -24.02 6.72 18.00
CA ARG A 88 -25.25 6.97 18.78
C ARG A 88 -26.51 6.74 17.95
N ASP A 89 -26.51 7.21 16.71
CA ASP A 89 -27.64 7.10 15.79
C ASP A 89 -27.94 5.65 15.38
N HIS A 90 -27.00 4.72 15.54
CA HIS A 90 -27.23 3.28 15.32
C HIS A 90 -27.93 2.58 16.49
N ILE A 91 -28.00 3.21 17.67
CA ILE A 91 -28.53 2.60 18.91
C ILE A 91 -29.92 3.16 19.28
N ALA A 92 -30.54 3.92 18.38
CA ALA A 92 -31.85 4.57 18.59
C ALA A 92 -33.03 3.65 18.25
#